data_AF-A0A3G9IC16-F1
#
_entry.id   AF-A0A3G9IC16-F1
#
_cell.length_a   1.000
_cell.length_b   1.000
_cell.length_c   1.000
_cell.angle_alpha   90.00
_cell.angle_beta   90.00
_cell.angle_gamma   90.00
#
_symmetry.space_group_name_H-M   'P 1'
#
loop_
_entity.id
_entity.type
_entity.pdbx_description
1 polymer ?
#
loop_
_entity_poly.entity_id
_entity_poly.type
_entity_poly.pdbx_seq_one_letter_code
_entity_poly.pdbx_strand_id
1 'polypeptide(L)'
;MSARDIADVEALRASEEQRAALGHLTGLDVAGEVSESLVLRTVFELGLQAFHASLEEAGYAAIAEGYDSAAEKRAARRRRPEWADES
;
A
#
# COMPACT_ATOMS: atom_id res chain seq x y z
N MET A 1 -9.95 -3.41 21.59
CA MET A 1 -8.70 -4.17 21.52
C MET A 1 -8.93 -5.56 22.07
N SER A 2 -8.45 -6.56 21.34
CA SER A 2 -8.42 -7.94 21.79
C SER A 2 -7.30 -8.14 22.83
N ALA A 3 -7.31 -9.26 23.56
CA ALA A 3 -6.22 -9.61 24.48
C ALA A 3 -4.87 -9.75 23.75
N ARG A 4 -4.90 -10.13 22.47
CA ARG A 4 -3.71 -10.21 21.63
C ARG A 4 -3.14 -8.84 21.33
N ASP A 5 -4.00 -7.87 20.98
CA ASP A 5 -3.57 -6.49 20.68
C ASP A 5 -2.85 -5.88 21.90
N ILE A 6 -3.35 -6.15 23.11
CA ILE A 6 -2.74 -5.68 24.36
C ILE A 6 -1.35 -6.30 24.53
N ALA A 7 -1.23 -7.62 24.36
CA ALA A 7 0.05 -8.32 24.48
C ALA A 7 1.08 -7.83 23.45
N ASP A 8 0.65 -7.56 22.22
CA ASP A 8 1.52 -7.04 21.15
C ASP A 8 2.01 -5.62 21.50
N VAL A 9 1.14 -4.76 22.03
CA VAL A 9 1.52 -3.41 22.48
C VAL A 9 2.47 -3.46 23.69
N GLU A 10 2.24 -4.36 24.64
CA GLU A 10 3.14 -4.56 25.77
C GLU A 10 4.52 -5.07 25.32
N ALA A 11 4.56 -6.01 24.38
CA ALA A 11 5.82 -6.49 23.79
C ALA A 11 6.61 -5.36 23.12
N LEU A 12 5.94 -4.53 22.32
CA LEU A 12 6.52 -3.34 21.69
C LEU A 12 7.07 -2.35 22.74
N ARG A 13 6.35 -2.12 23.83
CA ARG A 13 6.81 -1.24 24.93
C ARG A 13 7.94 -1.85 25.77
N ALA A 14 8.07 -3.17 25.82
CA ALA A 14 9.12 -3.84 26.56
C ALA A 14 10.43 -3.97 25.78
N SER A 15 10.38 -4.08 24.45
CA SER A 15 11.57 -4.30 23.60
C SER A 15 12.05 -3.03 22.91
N GLU A 16 13.25 -2.56 23.25
CA GLU A 16 13.90 -1.42 22.59
C GLU A 16 14.17 -1.70 21.10
N GLU A 17 14.55 -2.93 20.76
CA GLU A 17 14.79 -3.37 19.38
C GLU A 17 13.52 -3.26 18.53
N GLN A 18 12.37 -3.69 19.06
CA GLN A 18 11.10 -3.58 18.34
C GLN A 18 10.66 -2.13 18.18
N ARG A 19 10.92 -1.26 19.17
CA ARG A 19 10.66 0.18 19.04
C ARG A 19 11.56 0.85 18.02
N ALA A 20 12.84 0.48 17.98
CA ALA A 20 13.77 0.98 16.98
C ALA A 20 13.33 0.58 15.56
N ALA A 21 12.90 -0.67 15.37
CA ALA A 21 12.33 -1.12 14.10
C ALA A 21 11.07 -0.34 13.71
N LEU A 22 10.15 -0.13 14.66
CA LEU A 22 8.93 0.65 14.44
C LEU A 22 9.24 2.11 14.08
N GLY A 23 10.22 2.72 14.76
CA GLY A 23 10.70 4.06 14.46
C GLY A 23 11.34 4.16 13.07
N HIS A 24 12.13 3.17 12.67
CA HIS A 24 12.69 3.14 11.31
C HIS A 24 11.60 3.07 10.24
N LEU A 25 10.57 2.23 10.42
CA LEU A 25 9.50 2.05 9.44
C LEU A 25 8.63 3.30 9.29
N THR A 26 8.47 4.08 10.35
CA THR A 26 7.57 5.24 10.37
C THR A 26 8.28 6.58 10.26
N GLY A 27 9.60 6.60 10.44
CA GLY A 27 10.39 7.84 10.56
C GLY A 27 10.14 8.59 11.87
N LEU A 28 9.44 7.99 12.83
CA LEU A 28 9.16 8.57 14.14
C LEU A 28 10.22 8.14 15.15
N ASP A 29 10.55 9.04 16.08
CA ASP A 29 11.38 8.68 17.22
C ASP A 29 10.54 7.96 18.27
N VAL A 30 10.78 6.65 18.40
CA VAL A 30 10.12 5.76 19.36
C VAL A 30 11.14 5.20 20.37
N ALA A 31 12.33 5.80 20.48
CA ALA A 31 13.36 5.33 21.39
C ALA A 31 13.01 5.62 22.87
N GLY A 32 13.52 4.78 23.78
CA GLY A 32 13.34 4.96 25.23
C GLY A 32 11.99 4.47 25.78
N GLU A 33 11.56 5.04 26.91
CA GLU A 33 10.28 4.72 27.55
C GLU A 33 9.15 5.50 26.85
N VAL A 34 8.28 4.78 26.15
CA VAL A 34 7.20 5.36 25.33
C VAL A 34 5.82 5.04 25.88
N SER A 35 4.92 6.01 25.73
CA SER A 35 3.52 5.87 26.09
C SER A 35 2.81 4.90 25.14
N GLU A 36 1.80 4.22 25.65
CA GLU A 36 0.92 3.36 24.86
C GLU A 36 0.27 4.12 23.68
N SER A 37 -0.14 5.37 23.92
CA SER A 37 -0.74 6.21 22.89
C SER A 37 0.21 6.50 21.72
N LEU A 38 1.51 6.69 22.00
CA LEU A 38 2.51 6.89 20.96
C LEU A 38 2.68 5.61 20.14
N VAL A 39 2.83 4.45 20.79
CA VAL A 39 2.94 3.15 20.10
C VAL A 39 1.73 2.89 19.20
N LEU A 40 0.52 3.08 19.73
CA LEU A 40 -0.73 2.89 18.96
C LEU A 40 -0.82 3.83 17.77
N ARG A 41 -0.46 5.11 17.95
CA ARG A 41 -0.44 6.09 16.87
C ARG A 41 0.54 5.67 15.77
N THR A 42 1.74 5.26 16.15
CA THR A 42 2.77 4.85 15.18
C THR A 42 2.35 3.61 14.40
N VAL A 43 1.77 2.61 15.08
CA VAL A 43 1.21 1.42 14.41
C VAL A 43 0.07 1.79 13.44
N PHE A 44 -0.81 2.71 13.86
CA PHE A 44 -1.89 3.19 13.01
C PHE A 44 -1.38 3.94 11.77
N GLU A 45 -0.40 4.84 11.94
CA GLU A 45 0.21 5.58 10.83
C GLU A 45 0.89 4.64 9.83
N LEU A 46 1.61 3.62 10.32
CA LEU A 46 2.21 2.59 9.46
C LEU A 46 1.15 1.81 8.68
N GLY A 47 0.05 1.43 9.34
CA GLY A 47 -1.07 0.74 8.68
C GLY A 47 -1.72 1.59 7.59
N LEU A 48 -1.88 2.90 7.83
CA LEU A 48 -2.43 3.83 6.84
C LEU A 48 -1.49 4.01 5.64
N GLN A 49 -0.19 4.09 5.88
CA GLN A 49 0.83 4.14 4.81
C GLN A 49 0.79 2.87 3.95
N ALA A 50 0.72 1.69 4.57
CA ALA A 50 0.62 0.43 3.86
C ALA A 50 -0.68 0.33 3.04
N PHE A 51 -1.80 0.81 3.60
CA PHE A 51 -3.07 0.89 2.88
C PHE A 51 -2.98 1.78 1.64
N HIS A 52 -2.42 2.98 1.76
CA HIS A 52 -2.22 3.87 0.61
C HIS A 52 -1.30 3.26 -0.44
N ALA A 53 -0.19 2.64 -0.04
CA ALA A 53 0.71 1.95 -0.97
C ALA A 53 -0.01 0.86 -1.77
N SER A 54 -0.88 0.06 -1.12
CA SER A 54 -1.68 -0.96 -1.81
C SER A 54 -2.71 -0.37 -2.78
N LEU A 55 -3.29 0.79 -2.46
CA LEU A 55 -4.21 1.48 -3.35
C LEU A 55 -3.49 2.07 -4.56
N GLU A 56 -2.30 2.63 -4.37
CA GLU A 56 -1.48 3.13 -5.48
C GLU A 56 -1.09 2.00 -6.42
N GLU A 57 -0.66 0.85 -5.89
CA GLU A 57 -0.35 -0.34 -6.69
C GLU A 57 -1.57 -0.81 -7.50
N ALA A 58 -2.74 -0.92 -6.87
CA ALA A 58 -3.98 -1.29 -7.55
C ALA A 58 -4.40 -0.24 -8.61
N GLY A 59 -4.21 1.04 -8.32
CA GLY A 59 -4.48 2.13 -9.25
C GLY A 59 -3.56 2.09 -10.47
N TYR A 60 -2.26 1.88 -10.28
CA TYR A 60 -1.31 1.74 -11.38
C TYR A 60 -1.60 0.51 -12.25
N ALA A 61 -1.98 -0.61 -11.64
CA ALA A 61 -2.41 -1.80 -12.38
C ALA A 61 -3.63 -1.51 -13.27
N ALA A 62 -4.65 -0.82 -12.73
CA ALA A 62 -5.84 -0.45 -13.49
C ALA A 62 -5.55 0.55 -14.62
N ILE A 63 -4.62 1.50 -14.41
CA ILE A 63 -4.19 2.44 -15.46
C ILE A 63 -3.46 1.69 -16.58
N ALA A 64 -2.55 0.76 -16.25
CA ALA A 64 -1.82 -0.04 -17.23
C ALA A 64 -2.77 -0.88 -18.10
N GLU A 65 -3.75 -1.54 -17.48
CA GLU A 65 -4.78 -2.31 -18.20
C GLU A 65 -5.65 -1.40 -19.10
N GLY A 66 -5.97 -0.20 -18.63
CA GLY A 66 -6.63 0.83 -19.44
C GLY A 66 -5.83 1.25 -20.66
N TYR A 67 -4.50 1.40 -20.53
CA TYR A 67 -3.60 1.74 -21.64
C TYR A 67 -3.55 0.63 -22.72
N ASP A 68 -3.43 -0.63 -22.30
CA ASP A 68 -3.40 -1.77 -23.23
C ASP A 68 -4.70 -1.90 -24.01
N SER A 69 -5.85 -1.78 -23.34
CA SER A 69 -7.16 -1.81 -24.01
C SER A 69 -7.36 -0.67 -25.02
N ALA A 70 -6.80 0.52 -24.73
CA ALA A 70 -6.83 1.66 -25.65
C ALA A 70 -5.91 1.46 -26.85
N ALA A 71 -4.74 0.85 -26.66
CA ALA A 71 -3.81 0.49 -27.73
C ALA A 71 -4.41 -0.56 -28.67
N GLU A 72 -5.03 -1.61 -28.13
CA GLU A 72 -5.73 -2.65 -28.91
C GLU A 72 -6.87 -2.07 -29.75
N LYS A 73 -7.73 -1.21 -29.15
CA LYS A 73 -8.80 -0.51 -29.89
C LYS A 73 -8.24 0.35 -31.02
N ARG A 74 -7.09 1.00 -30.81
CA ARG A 74 -6.42 1.82 -31.83
C ARG A 74 -5.84 0.96 -32.95
N ALA A 75 -5.28 -0.21 -32.63
CA ALA A 75 -4.79 -1.18 -33.61
C ALA A 75 -5.93 -1.79 -34.43
N ALA A 76 -7.05 -2.16 -33.80
CA ALA A 76 -8.24 -2.68 -34.46
C ALA A 76 -8.85 -1.67 -35.45
N ARG A 77 -8.90 -0.38 -35.09
CA ARG A 77 -9.37 0.69 -36.00
C ARG A 77 -8.48 0.91 -37.22
N ARG A 78 -7.19 0.53 -37.15
CA ARG A 78 -6.24 0.66 -38.27
C ARG A 78 -6.28 -0.54 -39.23
N ARG A 79 -6.86 -1.67 -38.81
CA ARG A 79 -7.16 -2.77 -39.72
C ARG A 79 -8.40 -2.40 -40.52
N ARG A 80 -8.22 -2.04 -41.79
CA ARG A 80 -9.32 -1.95 -42.74
C ARG A 80 -9.92 -3.36 -42.88
N PRO A 81 -11.22 -3.56 -42.68
CA PRO A 81 -11.83 -4.87 -42.85
C PRO A 81 -11.72 -5.34 -44.29
N GLU A 82 -11.42 -6.62 -44.53
CA GLU A 82 -11.24 -7.18 -45.89
C GLU A 82 -12.49 -7.01 -46.77
N TRP A 83 -13.69 -7.02 -46.19
CA TRP A 83 -14.94 -6.77 -46.91
C TRP A 83 -15.09 -5.33 -47.43
N ALA A 84 -14.27 -4.39 -46.96
CA ALA A 84 -14.29 -3.00 -47.43
C ALA A 84 -13.50 -2.79 -48.74
N ASP A 85 -12.88 -3.85 -49.29
CA ASP A 85 -12.19 -3.85 -50.58
C ASP A 85 -12.88 -4.75 -51.64
N GLU A 86 -14.01 -5.39 -51.31
CA GLU A 86 -14.86 -6.05 -52.31
C GLU A 86 -15.79 -5.02 -52.97
N SER A 87 -15.50 -4.68 -54.23
CA SER A 87 -16.35 -3.89 -55.14
C SER A 87 -16.42 -4.60 -56.48
#